data_AF-D1QUF0-F1
#
_entry.id   AF-D1QUF0-F1
#
_cell.length_a   1.000
_cell.length_b   1.000
_cell.length_c   1.000
_cell.angle_alpha   90.00
_cell.angle_beta   90.00
_cell.angle_gamma   90.00
#
_symmetry.space_group_name_H-M   'P 1'
#
loop_
_entity.id
_entity.type
_entity.pdbx_description
1 polymer ?
#
loop_
_entity_poly.entity_id
_entity_poly.type
_entity_poly.pdbx_seq_one_letter_code
_entity_poly.pdbx_strand_id
1 'polypeptide(L)' 'MLDPVYAICRLDAIHYKVKDETGRAVSHAIYNVLGVKKEGHKELLGMYISKSEGANFWLEVLSDLQNRGVQIY' A
#
# COMPACT_ATOMS: atom_id res chain seq x y z
N MET A 1 15.61 1.13 -5.95
CA MET A 1 15.15 -0.24 -5.67
C MET A 1 14.98 -0.36 -4.16
N LEU A 2 13.93 -1.02 -3.68
CA LEU A 2 13.66 -1.21 -2.25
C LEU A 2 14.63 -2.25 -1.67
N ASP A 3 14.80 -2.25 -0.34
CA ASP A 3 15.52 -3.35 0.32
C ASP A 3 14.81 -4.70 0.08
N PRO A 4 15.57 -5.79 -0.10
CA PRO A 4 15.00 -7.08 -0.45
C PRO A 4 14.23 -7.71 0.71
N VAL A 5 14.53 -7.36 1.97
CA VAL A 5 13.88 -7.97 3.14
C VAL A 5 13.60 -6.90 4.19
N TYR A 6 12.34 -6.82 4.63
CA TYR A 6 11.91 -6.02 5.77
C TYR A 6 11.54 -6.95 6.93
N ALA A 7 11.93 -6.57 8.14
CA ALA A 7 11.63 -7.33 9.36
C ALA A 7 10.13 -7.28 9.71
N ILE A 8 9.47 -6.16 9.42
CA ILE A 8 8.03 -5.96 9.60
C ILE A 8 7.48 -5.26 8.37
N CYS A 9 6.31 -5.70 7.89
CA CYS A 9 5.51 -4.99 6.90
C CYS A 9 4.12 -4.70 7.48
N ARG A 10 3.71 -3.43 7.46
CA ARG A 10 2.37 -2.99 7.88
C ARG A 10 1.60 -2.46 6.69
N LEU A 11 0.34 -2.86 6.60
CA LEU A 11 -0.60 -2.42 5.58
C LEU A 11 -1.73 -1.69 6.29
N ASP A 12 -1.77 -0.37 6.13
CA ASP A 12 -2.76 0.50 6.78
C ASP A 12 -3.68 1.12 5.73
N ALA A 13 -4.96 1.31 6.07
CA ALA A 13 -5.94 1.95 5.20
C ALA A 13 -6.53 3.21 5.85
N ILE A 14 -6.48 4.34 5.13
CA ILE A 14 -7.09 5.60 5.55
C ILE A 14 -8.29 5.89 4.65
N HIS A 15 -9.48 5.85 5.24
CA HIS A 15 -10.73 6.15 4.55
C HIS A 15 -10.99 7.65 4.52
N TYR A 16 -11.36 8.18 3.35
CA TYR A 16 -11.67 9.59 3.17
C TYR A 16 -12.83 9.79 2.20
N LYS A 17 -13.52 10.92 2.35
CA LYS A 17 -14.62 11.32 1.48
C LYS A 17 -14.11 12.33 0.46
N VAL A 18 -14.38 12.08 -0.81
CA VAL A 18 -14.15 13.05 -1.89
C VAL A 18 -15.45 13.31 -2.61
N LYS A 19 -15.56 14.47 -3.26
CA LYS A 19 -16.66 14.73 -4.19
C LYS A 19 -16.28 14.21 -5.56
N ASP A 20 -17.15 13.42 -6.17
CA ASP A 20 -17.02 13.04 -7.57
C ASP A 20 -17.44 14.19 -8.50
N GLU A 21 -17.36 13.94 -9.81
CA GLU A 21 -17.70 14.91 -10.86
C GLU A 21 -19.18 15.34 -10.82
N THR A 22 -20.06 14.55 -10.19
CA THR A 22 -21.48 14.86 -10.00
C THR A 22 -21.75 15.65 -8.71
N GLY A 23 -20.70 15.95 -7.93
CA GLY A 23 -20.77 16.64 -6.65
C GLY A 23 -21.18 15.73 -5.48
N ARG A 24 -21.30 14.41 -5.69
CA ARG A 24 -21.70 13.45 -4.67
C ARG A 24 -20.48 13.00 -3.85
N ALA A 25 -20.69 12.83 -2.54
CA ALA A 25 -19.63 12.35 -1.65
C ALA A 25 -19.43 10.84 -1.80
N VAL A 26 -18.28 10.45 -2.33
CA VAL A 26 -17.87 9.06 -2.51
C VAL A 26 -16.74 8.70 -1.54
N SER A 27 -16.79 7.49 -0.98
CA SER A 27 -15.72 6.98 -0.11
C SER A 27 -14.58 6.44 -0.97
N HIS A 28 -13.36 6.84 -0.65
CA HIS A 28 -12.13 6.22 -1.14
C HIS A 28 -11.26 5.83 0.06
N ALA A 29 -10.27 4.97 -0.19
CA ALA A 29 -9.26 4.62 0.78
C ALA A 29 -7.86 4.71 0.16
N ILE A 30 -6.92 5.21 0.96
CA ILE A 30 -5.49 5.16 0.67
C ILE A 30 -4.90 4.01 1.48
N TYR A 31 -4.23 3.09 0.78
CA TYR A 31 -3.51 1.96 1.35
C TYR A 31 -2.03 2.28 1.40
N ASN A 32 -1.51 2.37 2.62
CA ASN A 32 -0.10 2.63 2.88
C ASN A 32 0.59 1.32 3.25
N VAL A 33 1.72 1.04 2.61
CA VAL A 33 2.59 -0.08 2.98
C VAL A 33 3.84 0.48 3.64
N LEU A 34 4.05 0.14 4.91
CA LEU A 34 5.19 0.57 5.73
C LEU A 34 6.09 -0.61 6.05
N GLY A 35 7.37 -0.50 5.70
CA GLY A 35 8.41 -1.47 6.01
C GLY A 35 9.25 -1.02 7.20
N VAL A 36 9.68 -1.96 8.02
CA VAL A 36 10.73 -1.75 9.03
C VAL A 36 11.93 -2.60 8.64
N LYS A 37 13.07 -1.96 8.39
CA LYS A 37 14.33 -2.65 8.09
C LYS A 37 14.85 -3.38 9.32
N LYS A 38 15.85 -4.25 9.14
CA LYS A 38 16.46 -5.02 10.23
C LYS A 38 17.11 -4.11 11.28
N GLU A 39 17.55 -2.94 10.86
CA GLU A 39 18.16 -1.90 11.68
C GLU A 39 17.11 -1.04 12.40
N GLY A 40 15.82 -1.32 12.23
CA GLY A 40 14.70 -0.62 12.87
C GLY A 40 14.25 0.65 12.14
N HIS A 41 14.86 0.99 11.01
CA HIS A 41 14.44 2.15 10.21
C HIS A 41 13.09 1.88 9.52
N LYS A 42 12.16 2.83 9.66
CA LYS A 42 10.84 2.79 9.01
C LYS A 42 10.91 3.45 7.64
N GLU A 43 10.34 2.80 6.63
CA GLU A 43 10.29 3.28 5.26
C GLU A 43 8.87 3.10 4.69
N LEU A 44 8.39 4.10 3.95
CA LEU A 44 7.14 3.99 3.20
C LEU A 44 7.41 3.26 1.89
N LEU A 45 6.93 2.02 1.78
CA LEU A 45 7.14 1.16 0.61
C LEU A 45 6.19 1.50 -0.52
N GLY A 46 4.97 1.95 -0.24
CA GLY A 46 4.01 2.33 -1.28
C GLY A 46 2.75 3.00 -0.73
N MET A 47 2.09 3.75 -1.60
CA MET A 47 0.77 4.33 -1.37
C MET A 47 -0.11 4.04 -2.57
N TYR A 48 -1.28 3.44 -2.34
CA TYR A 48 -2.18 3.01 -3.39
C TYR A 48 -3.59 3.55 -3.10
N ILE A 49 -4.27 4.05 -4.12
CA ILE A 49 -5.68 4.45 -4.01
C ILE A 49 -6.49 3.38 -4.70
N SER A 50 -7.46 2.79 -4.00
CA SER A 50 -8.39 1.84 -4.59
C SER A 50 -9.83 2.17 -4.18
N LYS A 51 -10.76 1.81 -5.07
CA LYS A 51 -12.19 1.85 -4.81
C LYS A 51 -12.69 0.56 -4.16
N SER A 52 -11.88 -0.51 -4.13
CA SER A 52 -12.26 -1.82 -3.57
C SER A 52 -11.08 -2.60 -2.96
N GLU A 53 -11.29 -3.20 -1.79
CA GLU A 53 -10.33 -4.04 -1.04
C GLU A 53 -10.40 -5.53 -1.41
N GLY A 54 -10.34 -5.84 -2.71
CA GLY A 54 -10.36 -7.22 -3.19
C GLY A 54 -9.02 -7.92 -3.08
N ALA A 55 -9.03 -9.26 -3.11
CA ALA A 55 -7.80 -10.07 -3.18
C ALA A 55 -6.89 -9.68 -4.38
N ASN A 56 -7.50 -9.35 -5.52
CA ASN A 56 -6.77 -8.92 -6.72
C ASN A 56 -5.99 -7.61 -6.48
N PHE A 57 -6.57 -6.67 -5.74
CA PHE A 57 -5.89 -5.42 -5.41
C PHE A 57 -4.65 -5.67 -4.54
N TRP A 58 -4.77 -6.51 -3.51
CA TRP A 58 -3.62 -6.86 -2.68
C TRP A 58 -2.55 -7.63 -3.45
N LEU A 59 -2.95 -8.48 -4.40
CA LEU A 59 -2.01 -9.15 -5.30
C LEU A 59 -1.24 -8.15 -6.17
N GLU A 60 -1.91 -7.12 -6.70
CA GLU A 60 -1.27 -6.04 -7.47
C GLU A 60 -0.27 -5.26 -6.61
N VAL A 61 -0.66 -4.90 -5.38
CA VAL A 61 0.23 -4.22 -4.42
C VAL A 61 1.48 -5.05 -4.13
N LEU A 62 1.32 -6.33 -3.81
CA LEU A 62 2.45 -7.21 -3.52
C LEU A 62 3.35 -7.42 -4.75
N SER A 63 2.75 -7.52 -5.93
CA SER A 63 3.50 -7.65 -7.20
C SER A 63 4.31 -6.38 -7.51
N ASP A 64 3.77 -5.19 -7.28
CA ASP A 64 4.52 -3.92 -7.41
C ASP A 64 5.73 -3.89 -6.47
N LEU A 65 5.54 -4.27 -5.20
CA LEU A 65 6.63 -4.33 -4.22
C LEU A 65 7.72 -5.32 -4.67
N GLN A 66 7.32 -6.49 -5.18
CA GLN A 66 8.25 -7.50 -5.70
C GLN A 66 9.05 -6.96 -6.89
N ASN A 67 8.38 -6.33 -7.85
CA ASN A 67 9.01 -5.71 -9.02
C ASN A 67 9.99 -4.59 -8.64
N ARG A 68 9.78 -3.96 -7.48
CA ARG A 68 10.63 -2.90 -6.95
C ARG A 68 11.78 -3.41 -6.07
N GLY A 69 11.91 -4.73 -5.92
CA GLY A 69 13.06 -5.41 -5.32
C GLY A 69 12.78 -6.14 -4.01
N VAL A 70 11.56 -6.07 -3.46
CA VAL A 70 11.20 -6.77 -2.23
C VAL A 70 11.07 -8.27 -2.51
N GLN A 71 11.67 -9.11 -1.67
CA GLN A 71 11.48 -10.55 -1.73
C GLN A 71 10.31 -10.94 -0.82
N ILE A 72 9.29 -11.52 -1.45
CA ILE A 72 8.09 -12.04 -0.80
C ILE A 72 8.18 -13.56 -0.95
N TYR A 73 8.31 -14.26 0.17
CA TYR A 73 8.43 -15.72 0.24
C TYR A 73 7.13 -16.37 0.71
#